data_AF-A0A5S9M827-F1
#
_entry.id   AF-A0A5S9M827-F1
#
_cell.length_a   1.000
_cell.length_b   1.000
_cell.length_c   1.000
_cell.angle_alpha   90.00
_cell.angle_beta   90.00
_cell.angle_gamma   90.00
#
_symmetry.space_group_name_H-M   'P 1'
#
loop_
_entity.id
_entity.type
_entity.pdbx_description
1 polymer ?
#
loop_
_entity_poly.entity_id
_entity_poly.type
_entity_poly.pdbx_seq_one_letter_code
_entity_poly.pdbx_strand_id
1 'polypeptide(L)'
;MFSKPLIALLGFNGLFSLYHIPLVFDFVKTDPFYHALMTVVIFIAAFFFMWWPLVHKVQSQPQITGILKLGYIMADGILMTPACALIMFSEAPIYATYSDAGAWIQALHLCVPSDMLAGLALTGPDMFHTLPLLEDQQLGAILMKIIQEIVYGSILAVVFFDWARKERAKDAVPDALIPKYE
;
A
#
# COMPACT_ATOMS: atom_id res chain seq x y z
N MET A 1 -16.39 9.69 -9.36
CA MET A 1 -15.33 9.92 -8.35
C MET A 1 -14.18 8.93 -8.53
N PHE A 2 -14.47 7.63 -8.52
CA PHE A 2 -13.51 6.54 -8.69
C PHE A 2 -12.76 6.49 -10.04
N SER A 3 -13.28 7.16 -11.07
CA SER A 3 -12.65 7.22 -12.40
C SER A 3 -11.72 8.43 -12.58
N LYS A 4 -11.60 9.34 -11.59
CA LYS A 4 -10.64 10.45 -11.64
C LYS A 4 -9.33 9.99 -10.98
N PRO A 5 -8.27 9.69 -11.76
CA PRO A 5 -7.04 9.10 -11.24
C PRO A 5 -6.43 9.89 -10.09
N LEU A 6 -6.43 11.22 -10.15
CA LEU A 6 -5.87 12.06 -9.09
C LEU A 6 -6.61 11.92 -7.75
N ILE A 7 -7.94 11.79 -7.76
CA ILE A 7 -8.72 11.64 -6.53
C ILE A 7 -8.49 10.25 -5.93
N ALA A 8 -8.39 9.23 -6.79
CA ALA A 8 -8.10 7.87 -6.35
C ALA A 8 -6.70 7.74 -5.74
N LEU A 9 -5.71 8.33 -6.41
CA LEU A 9 -4.33 8.39 -5.96
C LEU A 9 -4.21 9.07 -4.60
N LEU A 10 -4.75 10.29 -4.46
CA LEU A 10 -4.69 11.02 -3.19
C LEU A 10 -5.52 10.36 -2.09
N GLY A 11 -6.66 9.75 -2.43
CA GLY A 11 -7.54 9.09 -1.46
C GLY A 11 -6.89 7.86 -0.81
N PHE A 12 -6.32 6.96 -1.62
CA PHE A 12 -5.65 5.76 -1.09
C PHE A 12 -4.36 6.11 -0.36
N ASN A 13 -3.48 6.89 -0.99
CA ASN A 13 -2.21 7.28 -0.36
C ASN A 13 -2.44 8.09 0.92
N GLY A 14 -3.44 8.97 0.93
CA GLY A 14 -3.83 9.72 2.12
C GLY A 14 -4.31 8.82 3.26
N LEU A 15 -5.25 7.90 2.98
CA LEU A 15 -5.73 6.93 3.96
C LEU A 15 -4.59 6.04 4.50
N PHE A 16 -3.74 5.53 3.60
CA PHE A 16 -2.61 4.70 3.98
C PHE A 16 -1.59 5.46 4.83
N SER A 17 -1.32 6.72 4.49
CA SER A 17 -0.42 7.58 5.27
C SER A 17 -1.00 7.88 6.65
N LEU A 18 -2.30 8.17 6.74
CA LEU A 18 -3.01 8.37 8.01
C LEU A 18 -2.92 7.13 8.91
N TYR A 19 -3.06 5.93 8.36
CA TYR A 19 -2.93 4.69 9.12
C TYR A 19 -1.55 4.52 9.76
N HIS A 20 -0.48 4.98 9.09
CA HIS A 20 0.89 4.88 9.60
C HIS A 20 1.26 5.96 10.62
N ILE A 21 0.40 6.97 10.83
CA ILE A 21 0.62 7.96 11.89
C ILE A 21 0.58 7.22 13.25
N PRO A 22 1.59 7.39 14.12
CA PRO A 22 1.68 6.68 15.39
C PRO A 22 0.40 6.70 16.22
N LEU A 23 -0.20 7.89 16.36
CA LEU A 23 -1.46 8.07 17.11
C LEU A 23 -2.61 7.22 16.57
N VAL A 24 -2.75 7.14 15.24
CA VAL A 24 -3.83 6.38 14.60
C VAL A 24 -3.54 4.90 14.71
N PHE A 25 -2.29 4.51 14.43
CA PHE A 25 -1.86 3.12 14.48
C PHE A 25 -2.06 2.51 15.87
N ASP A 26 -1.56 3.19 16.91
CA ASP A 26 -1.65 2.71 18.29
C ASP A 26 -3.13 2.62 18.74
N PHE A 27 -3.97 3.58 18.37
CA PHE A 27 -5.40 3.52 18.64
C PHE A 27 -6.09 2.33 17.97
N VAL A 28 -5.80 2.08 16.69
CA VAL A 28 -6.37 0.95 15.93
C VAL A 28 -5.98 -0.40 16.55
N LYS A 29 -4.85 -0.47 17.24
CA LYS A 29 -4.32 -1.67 17.89
C LYS A 29 -4.81 -1.89 19.33
N THR A 30 -5.70 -1.03 19.84
CA THR A 30 -6.30 -1.20 21.18
C THR A 30 -7.46 -2.20 21.24
N ASP A 31 -8.22 -2.35 20.15
CA ASP A 31 -9.45 -3.15 20.12
C ASP A 31 -9.57 -3.99 18.83
N PRO A 32 -10.01 -5.26 18.93
CA PRO A 32 -10.25 -6.13 17.76
C PRO A 32 -11.17 -5.51 16.70
N PHE A 33 -12.19 -4.77 17.13
CA PHE A 33 -13.14 -4.12 16.24
C PHE A 33 -12.49 -3.00 15.42
N TYR A 34 -11.71 -2.11 16.06
CA TYR A 34 -11.01 -1.04 15.34
C TYR A 34 -9.96 -1.61 14.39
N HIS A 35 -9.23 -2.65 14.82
CA HIS A 35 -8.26 -3.33 13.98
C HIS A 35 -8.91 -3.94 12.74
N ALA A 36 -10.01 -4.67 12.90
CA ALA A 36 -10.75 -5.28 11.80
C ALA A 36 -11.37 -4.21 10.87
N LEU A 37 -11.99 -3.17 11.44
CA LEU A 37 -12.60 -2.09 10.69
C LEU A 37 -11.57 -1.38 9.80
N MET A 38 -10.44 -0.96 10.36
CA MET A 38 -9.40 -0.27 9.61
C MET A 38 -8.83 -1.14 8.50
N THR A 39 -8.57 -2.42 8.79
CA THR A 39 -8.06 -3.38 7.80
C THR A 39 -9.04 -3.54 6.64
N VAL A 40 -10.34 -3.69 6.93
CA VAL A 40 -11.39 -3.79 5.91
C VAL A 40 -11.52 -2.50 5.10
N VAL A 41 -11.44 -1.33 5.75
CA VAL A 41 -11.52 -0.02 5.09
C VAL A 41 -10.35 0.17 4.12
N ILE A 42 -9.11 -0.12 4.54
CA ILE A 42 -7.92 -0.03 3.67
C ILE A 42 -8.02 -1.03 2.52
N PHE A 43 -8.49 -2.25 2.77
CA PHE A 43 -8.67 -3.27 1.73
C PHE A 43 -9.69 -2.84 0.66
N ILE A 44 -10.85 -2.33 1.10
CA ILE A 44 -11.89 -1.81 0.21
C ILE A 44 -11.36 -0.59 -0.56
N ALA A 45 -10.65 0.32 0.12
CA ALA A 45 -10.04 1.49 -0.52
C ALA A 45 -9.01 1.08 -1.59
N ALA A 46 -8.17 0.08 -1.32
CA ALA A 46 -7.23 -0.45 -2.30
C ALA A 46 -7.98 -0.96 -3.55
N PHE A 47 -9.05 -1.73 -3.36
CA PHE A 47 -9.84 -2.25 -4.48
C PHE A 47 -10.43 -1.12 -5.35
N PHE A 48 -11.03 -0.09 -4.73
CA PHE A 48 -11.72 0.99 -5.45
C PHE A 48 -10.82 2.08 -5.99
N PHE A 49 -9.72 2.39 -5.33
CA PHE A 49 -8.87 3.53 -5.69
C PHE A 49 -7.60 3.08 -6.39
N MET A 50 -6.94 2.02 -5.93
CA MET A 50 -5.69 1.57 -6.54
C MET A 50 -5.96 0.68 -7.77
N TRP A 51 -6.81 -0.33 -7.64
CA TRP A 51 -6.98 -1.36 -8.69
C TRP A 51 -8.03 -1.02 -9.74
N TRP A 52 -9.13 -0.35 -9.35
CA TRP A 52 -10.21 -0.01 -10.27
C TRP A 52 -9.76 0.79 -11.49
N PRO A 53 -8.98 1.89 -11.38
CA PRO A 53 -8.56 2.68 -12.54
C PRO A 53 -7.61 1.94 -13.51
N LEU A 54 -6.96 0.86 -13.04
CA LEU A 54 -6.08 0.03 -13.85
C LEU A 54 -6.84 -1.02 -14.66
N VAL A 55 -7.85 -1.65 -14.06
CA VAL A 55 -8.45 -2.91 -14.56
C VAL A 55 -9.82 -2.70 -15.21
N HIS A 56 -10.56 -1.64 -14.88
CA HIS A 56 -11.94 -1.49 -15.36
C HIS A 56 -12.01 -1.44 -16.90
N LYS A 57 -12.93 -2.25 -17.47
CA LYS A 57 -13.24 -2.23 -18.91
C LYS A 57 -14.62 -1.64 -19.21
N VAL A 58 -15.11 -0.79 -18.30
CA VAL A 58 -16.44 -0.20 -18.43
C VAL A 58 -16.39 0.84 -19.56
N GLN A 59 -17.16 0.61 -20.64
CA GLN A 59 -17.20 1.49 -21.82
C GLN A 59 -17.74 2.90 -21.50
N SER A 60 -18.55 3.05 -20.46
CA SER A 60 -19.13 4.34 -20.05
C SER A 60 -18.22 5.20 -19.17
N GLN A 61 -17.02 4.74 -18.82
CA GLN A 61 -16.06 5.49 -18.00
C GLN A 61 -14.75 5.74 -18.77
N PRO A 62 -14.13 6.92 -18.60
CA PRO A 62 -12.83 7.20 -19.21
C PRO A 62 -11.81 6.16 -18.71
N GLN A 63 -11.13 5.51 -19.66
CA GLN A 63 -10.08 4.54 -19.38
C GLN A 63 -8.73 5.25 -19.40
N ILE A 64 -7.87 4.92 -18.44
CA ILE A 64 -6.50 5.42 -18.43
C ILE A 64 -5.70 4.57 -19.42
N THR A 65 -5.28 5.17 -20.53
CA THR A 65 -4.57 4.46 -21.61
C THR A 65 -3.11 4.86 -21.70
N GLY A 66 -2.26 3.89 -22.04
CA GLY A 66 -0.85 4.09 -22.36
C GLY A 66 -0.06 4.77 -21.24
N ILE A 67 0.59 5.89 -21.57
CA ILE A 67 1.54 6.56 -20.67
C ILE A 67 0.90 7.07 -19.38
N LEU A 68 -0.39 7.44 -19.40
CA LEU A 68 -1.09 7.89 -18.19
C LEU A 68 -1.26 6.75 -17.18
N LYS A 69 -1.40 5.50 -17.65
CA LYS A 69 -1.50 4.33 -16.77
C LYS A 69 -0.14 4.03 -16.14
N LEU A 70 0.92 4.19 -16.93
CA LEU A 70 2.30 4.06 -16.46
C LEU A 70 2.64 5.12 -15.40
N GLY A 71 2.31 6.38 -15.68
CA GLY A 71 2.49 7.49 -14.75
C GLY A 71 1.66 7.33 -13.46
N TYR A 72 0.44 6.79 -13.55
CA TYR A 72 -0.38 6.50 -12.37
C TYR A 72 0.29 5.48 -11.44
N ILE A 73 0.75 4.34 -11.98
CA ILE A 73 1.42 3.28 -11.19
C ILE A 73 2.68 3.82 -10.53
N MET A 74 3.48 4.60 -11.27
CA MET A 74 4.69 5.22 -10.71
C MET A 74 4.37 6.23 -9.62
N ALA A 75 3.39 7.11 -9.85
CA ALA A 75 2.99 8.12 -8.87
C ALA A 75 2.49 7.47 -7.58
N ASP A 76 1.66 6.43 -7.69
CA ASP A 76 1.12 5.69 -6.55
C ASP A 76 2.23 5.00 -5.73
N GLY A 77 3.19 4.37 -6.42
CA GLY A 77 4.37 3.80 -5.77
C GLY A 77 5.23 4.84 -5.05
N ILE A 78 5.42 6.02 -5.65
CA ILE A 78 6.20 7.12 -5.07
C ILE A 78 5.47 7.71 -3.85
N LEU A 79 4.17 7.95 -3.93
CA LEU A 79 3.39 8.62 -2.88
C LEU A 79 3.27 7.79 -1.58
N MET A 80 3.40 6.46 -1.65
CA MET A 80 3.47 5.64 -0.43
C MET A 80 4.82 5.75 0.29
N THR A 81 5.88 6.16 -0.41
CA THR A 81 7.27 6.15 0.11
C THR A 81 7.49 7.07 1.31
N PRO A 82 6.93 8.29 1.39
CA PRO A 82 7.11 9.17 2.55
C PRO A 82 6.69 8.52 3.87
N ALA A 83 5.59 7.76 3.90
CA ALA A 83 5.15 7.05 5.10
C ALA A 83 6.18 6.00 5.55
N CYS A 84 6.67 5.17 4.61
CA CYS A 84 7.69 4.17 4.90
C CYS A 84 9.03 4.79 5.28
N ALA A 85 9.42 5.90 4.65
CA ALA A 85 10.68 6.59 4.92
C ALA A 85 10.73 7.20 6.33
N LEU A 86 9.60 7.74 6.82
CA LEU A 86 9.50 8.26 8.19
C LEU A 86 9.74 7.18 9.24
N ILE A 87 9.28 5.95 9.00
CA ILE A 87 9.45 4.82 9.92
C ILE A 87 10.85 4.22 9.78
N MET A 88 11.37 4.11 8.55
CA MET A 88 12.69 3.54 8.26
C MET A 88 13.83 4.39 8.84
N PHE A 89 13.71 5.71 8.78
CA PHE A 89 14.74 6.64 9.27
C PHE A 89 14.42 7.22 10.65
N SER A 90 13.48 6.63 11.40
CA SER A 90 13.21 7.06 12.77
C SER A 90 14.39 6.72 13.69
N GLU A 91 14.78 7.67 14.56
CA GLU A 91 15.86 7.47 15.55
C GLU A 91 15.37 6.78 16.84
N ALA A 92 14.05 6.69 17.04
CA ALA A 92 13.42 6.09 18.21
C ALA A 92 12.19 5.27 17.79
N PRO A 93 11.80 4.23 18.56
CA PRO A 93 10.57 3.50 18.31
C PRO A 93 9.38 4.45 18.45
N ILE A 94 8.58 4.59 17.38
CA ILE A 94 7.50 5.57 17.32
C ILE A 94 6.14 4.97 17.68
N TYR A 95 6.01 3.65 17.66
CA TYR A 95 4.76 2.94 17.95
C TYR A 95 4.76 2.40 19.37
N ALA A 96 3.85 2.88 20.20
CA ALA A 96 3.67 2.40 21.57
C ALA A 96 3.26 0.92 21.59
N THR A 97 2.52 0.49 20.57
CA THR A 97 2.11 -0.91 20.35
C THR A 97 3.28 -1.90 20.42
N TYR A 98 4.49 -1.47 20.04
CA TYR A 98 5.67 -2.34 20.03
C TYR A 98 6.65 -2.03 21.17
N SER A 99 6.53 -0.87 21.84
CA SER A 99 7.48 -0.44 22.88
C SER A 99 6.95 -0.51 24.31
N ASP A 100 5.64 -0.31 24.52
CA ASP A 100 5.02 -0.39 25.84
C ASP A 100 4.49 -1.81 26.12
N ALA A 101 4.77 -2.32 27.32
CA ALA A 101 4.36 -3.69 27.69
C ALA A 101 2.83 -3.86 27.73
N GLY A 102 2.09 -2.84 28.15
CA GLY A 102 0.63 -2.87 28.19
C GLY A 102 0.03 -2.88 26.78
N ALA A 103 0.45 -1.93 25.95
CA ALA A 103 -0.01 -1.83 24.56
C ALA A 103 0.38 -3.07 23.72
N TRP A 104 1.55 -3.65 23.95
CA TRP A 104 2.01 -4.86 23.27
C TRP A 104 1.17 -6.09 23.61
N ILE A 105 0.84 -6.31 24.90
CA ILE A 105 -0.07 -7.40 25.31
C ILE A 105 -1.44 -7.22 24.66
N GLN A 106 -1.93 -5.97 24.64
CA GLN A 106 -3.22 -5.65 24.03
C GLN A 106 -3.26 -5.97 22.53
N ALA A 107 -2.16 -5.68 21.82
CA ALA A 107 -2.02 -6.04 20.41
C ALA A 107 -1.89 -7.55 20.18
N LEU A 108 -1.25 -8.30 21.09
CA LEU A 108 -1.19 -9.76 21.01
C LEU A 108 -2.56 -10.43 21.13
N HIS A 109 -3.43 -9.90 22.01
CA HIS A 109 -4.79 -10.40 22.17
C HIS A 109 -5.65 -10.29 20.89
N LEU A 110 -5.25 -9.44 19.93
CA LEU A 110 -5.93 -9.32 18.64
C LEU A 110 -5.75 -10.58 17.77
N CYS A 111 -4.65 -11.30 17.96
CA CYS A 111 -4.26 -12.44 17.11
C CYS A 111 -4.23 -13.77 17.88
N VAL A 112 -4.15 -13.74 19.21
CA VAL A 112 -4.05 -14.93 20.06
C VAL A 112 -5.15 -14.92 21.13
N PRO A 113 -5.88 -16.04 21.30
CA PRO A 113 -6.91 -16.18 22.33
C PRO A 113 -6.38 -15.86 23.74
N SER A 114 -7.18 -15.14 24.52
CA SER A 114 -6.80 -14.64 25.85
C SER A 114 -6.52 -15.75 26.86
N ASP A 115 -7.15 -16.91 26.70
CA ASP A 115 -6.93 -18.12 27.49
C ASP A 115 -5.53 -18.71 27.30
N MET A 116 -4.98 -18.63 26.08
CA MET A 116 -3.61 -19.07 25.79
C MET A 116 -2.57 -18.08 26.33
N LEU A 117 -2.86 -16.77 26.27
CA LEU A 117 -1.98 -15.76 26.87
C LEU A 117 -1.93 -15.84 28.40
N ALA A 118 -3.06 -16.15 29.05
CA ALA A 118 -3.12 -16.27 30.51
C ALA A 118 -2.24 -17.41 31.07
N GLY A 119 -1.91 -18.40 30.24
CA GLY A 119 -0.99 -19.48 30.58
C GLY A 119 0.49 -19.13 30.42
N LEU A 120 0.82 -17.94 29.89
CA LEU A 120 2.18 -17.50 29.60
C LEU A 120 2.58 -16.36 30.54
N ALA A 121 3.70 -16.52 31.27
CA ALA A 121 4.20 -15.49 32.18
C ALA A 121 4.92 -14.37 31.41
N LEU A 122 4.16 -13.55 30.68
CA LEU A 122 4.68 -12.46 29.82
C LEU A 122 5.38 -11.38 30.67
N THR A 123 6.71 -11.27 30.54
CA THR A 123 7.54 -10.28 31.24
C THR A 123 7.79 -9.00 30.43
N GLY A 124 7.39 -8.97 29.16
CA GLY A 124 7.51 -7.80 28.28
C GLY A 124 7.74 -8.15 26.80
N PRO A 125 7.80 -7.13 25.92
CA PRO A 125 8.05 -7.31 24.49
C PRO A 125 9.40 -7.97 24.18
N ASP A 126 10.39 -7.79 25.06
CA ASP A 126 11.73 -8.37 24.92
C ASP A 126 11.77 -9.92 24.99
N MET A 127 10.67 -10.58 25.39
CA MET A 127 10.61 -12.04 25.46
C MET A 127 10.60 -12.70 24.08
N PHE A 128 9.96 -12.07 23.09
CA PHE A 128 9.80 -12.63 21.75
C PHE A 128 10.61 -11.90 20.69
N HIS A 129 11.30 -10.83 21.06
CA HIS A 129 12.06 -10.01 20.13
C HIS A 129 13.52 -10.47 20.10
N THR A 130 13.94 -11.01 18.96
CA THR A 130 15.36 -11.32 18.69
C THR A 130 16.16 -10.08 18.31
N LEU A 131 15.47 -8.97 17.98
CA LEU A 131 16.03 -7.69 17.58
C LEU A 131 15.59 -6.58 18.55
N PRO A 132 16.41 -5.55 18.80
CA PRO A 132 15.98 -4.33 19.48
C PRO A 132 14.74 -3.71 18.83
N LEU A 133 13.86 -3.11 19.63
CA LEU A 133 12.59 -2.51 19.19
C LEU A 133 12.72 -1.56 17.99
N LEU A 134 13.79 -0.75 18.00
CA LEU A 134 14.06 0.19 16.93
C LEU A 134 14.39 -0.53 15.61
N GLU A 135 15.26 -1.53 15.70
CA GLU A 135 15.72 -2.30 14.53
C GLU A 135 14.59 -3.14 13.95
N ASP A 136 13.72 -3.71 14.78
CA ASP A 136 12.55 -4.46 14.35
C ASP A 136 11.54 -3.58 13.58
N GLN A 137 11.26 -2.38 14.09
CA GLN A 137 10.40 -1.40 13.43
C GLN A 137 10.98 -0.96 12.08
N GLN A 138 12.29 -0.62 12.04
CA GLN A 138 12.97 -0.22 10.80
C GLN A 138 12.99 -1.35 9.78
N LEU A 139 13.27 -2.59 10.22
CA LEU A 139 13.21 -3.79 9.38
C LEU A 139 11.81 -3.97 8.79
N GLY A 140 10.76 -3.79 9.59
CA GLY A 140 9.37 -3.82 9.12
C GLY A 140 9.13 -2.84 7.98
N ALA A 141 9.57 -1.58 8.12
CA ALA A 141 9.46 -0.57 7.07
C ALA A 141 10.23 -0.94 5.80
N ILE A 142 11.45 -1.48 5.94
CA ILE A 142 12.27 -1.95 4.81
C ILE A 142 11.58 -3.10 4.08
N LEU A 143 11.09 -4.11 4.81
CA LEU A 143 10.40 -5.26 4.23
C LEU A 143 9.13 -4.84 3.48
N MET A 144 8.31 -3.98 4.09
CA MET A 144 7.11 -3.44 3.44
C MET A 144 7.47 -2.72 2.13
N LYS A 145 8.53 -1.91 2.13
CA LYS A 145 8.99 -1.18 0.95
C LYS A 145 9.49 -2.10 -0.17
N ILE A 146 10.27 -3.12 0.16
CA ILE A 146 10.77 -4.09 -0.81
C ILE A 146 9.61 -4.85 -1.48
N ILE A 147 8.66 -5.34 -0.68
CA ILE A 147 7.48 -6.04 -1.21
C ILE A 147 6.69 -5.12 -2.12
N GLN A 148 6.49 -3.86 -1.73
CA GLN A 148 5.82 -2.85 -2.55
C GLN A 148 6.55 -2.66 -3.89
N GLU A 149 7.87 -2.48 -3.89
CA GLU A 149 8.64 -2.28 -5.14
C GLU A 149 8.57 -3.47 -6.08
N ILE A 150 8.59 -4.70 -5.54
CA ILE A 150 8.42 -5.92 -6.34
C ILE A 150 7.04 -5.95 -7.00
N VAL A 151 5.98 -5.73 -6.21
CA VAL A 151 4.59 -5.78 -6.70
C VAL A 151 4.35 -4.70 -7.75
N TYR A 152 4.65 -3.43 -7.44
CA TYR A 152 4.46 -2.32 -8.37
C TYR A 152 5.37 -2.44 -9.59
N GLY A 153 6.62 -2.84 -9.41
CA GLY A 153 7.57 -3.05 -10.50
C GLY A 153 7.10 -4.12 -11.48
N SER A 154 6.56 -5.23 -10.99
CA SER A 154 6.01 -6.30 -11.84
C SER A 154 4.82 -5.83 -12.68
N ILE A 155 3.89 -5.10 -12.07
CA ILE A 155 2.70 -4.57 -12.75
C ILE A 155 3.11 -3.50 -13.77
N LEU A 156 4.03 -2.62 -13.40
CA LEU A 156 4.58 -1.58 -14.27
C LEU A 156 5.21 -2.22 -15.51
N ALA A 157 6.01 -3.29 -15.35
CA ALA A 157 6.61 -4.01 -16.46
C ALA A 157 5.55 -4.59 -17.41
N VAL A 158 4.52 -5.27 -16.88
CA VAL A 158 3.44 -5.84 -17.69
C VAL A 158 2.71 -4.76 -18.50
N VAL A 159 2.36 -3.65 -17.85
CA VAL A 159 1.66 -2.52 -18.50
C VAL A 159 2.56 -1.83 -19.52
N PHE A 160 3.85 -1.67 -19.23
CA PHE A 160 4.83 -1.09 -20.15
C PHE A 160 4.96 -1.92 -21.42
N PHE A 161 5.13 -3.24 -21.31
CA PHE A 161 5.25 -4.12 -22.48
C PHE A 161 3.94 -4.23 -23.27
N ASP A 162 2.77 -4.20 -22.61
CA ASP A 162 1.49 -4.11 -23.30
C ASP A 162 1.35 -2.81 -24.09
N TRP A 163 1.71 -1.68 -23.48
CA TRP A 163 1.70 -0.38 -24.15
C TRP A 163 2.69 -0.32 -25.31
N ALA A 164 3.94 -0.74 -25.10
CA ALA A 164 4.99 -0.70 -26.12
C ALA A 164 4.65 -1.57 -27.35
N ARG A 165 4.00 -2.72 -27.13
CA ARG A 165 3.50 -3.56 -28.24
C ARG A 165 2.39 -2.86 -29.02
N LYS A 166 1.45 -2.22 -28.35
CA LYS A 166 0.34 -1.49 -28.98
C LYS A 166 0.81 -0.28 -29.75
N GLU A 167 1.82 0.44 -29.26
CA GLU A 167 2.36 1.61 -29.93
C GLU A 167 3.10 1.23 -31.22
N ARG A 168 3.98 0.22 -31.15
CA ARG A 168 4.66 -0.34 -32.33
C ARG A 168 3.70 -0.85 -33.41
N ALA A 169 2.54 -1.37 -33.02
CA ALA A 169 1.52 -1.84 -33.96
C ALA A 169 0.81 -0.70 -34.69
N LYS A 170 0.68 0.48 -34.07
CA LYS A 170 0.12 1.68 -34.74
C LYS A 170 1.11 2.26 -35.75
N ASP A 171 2.40 2.30 -35.39
CA ASP A 171 3.47 2.80 -36.26
C ASP A 171 3.70 1.88 -37.48
N ALA A 172 3.23 0.62 -37.42
CA ALA A 172 3.30 -0.33 -38.52
C ALA A 172 2.19 -0.17 -39.58
N VAL A 173 1.20 0.71 -39.38
CA VAL A 173 0.19 1.04 -40.39
C VAL A 173 0.81 2.02 -41.40
N PRO A 174 1.08 1.62 -42.66
CA PRO A 174 1.77 2.48 -43.61
C PRO A 174 0.89 3.67 -44.04
N ASP A 175 1.53 4.81 -44.33
CA ASP A 175 0.98 6.02 -44.99
C ASP A 175 0.16 5.73 -46.27
N ALA A 176 0.21 4.50 -46.79
CA ALA A 176 -0.49 4.04 -47.98
C ALA A 176 -2.04 3.99 -47.86
N LEU A 177 -2.60 4.17 -46.66
CA LEU A 177 -4.06 4.19 -46.43
C LEU A 177 -4.65 5.60 -46.22
N ILE A 178 -3.84 6.66 -46.33
CA ILE A 178 -4.36 8.03 -46.37
C ILE A 178 -4.81 8.28 -47.81
N PRO A 179 -6.12 8.35 -48.11
CA PRO A 179 -6.56 8.79 -49.43
C PRO A 179 -6.03 10.21 -49.64
N LYS A 180 -5.08 10.35 -50.57
CA LYS A 180 -4.68 11.67 -51.07
C LYS A 180 -5.89 12.20 -51.84
N TYR A 181 -6.61 13.13 -51.21
CA TYR A 181 -7.60 13.93 -51.92
C TYR A 181 -6.81 14.89 -52.84
N GLU A 182 -6.72 14.53 -54.12
CA GLU A 182 -6.34 15.44 -55.22
C GLU A 182 -7.50 16.38 -55.57
#